data_AF-A0A382P317-F1
#
_entry.id   AF-A0A382P317-F1
#
_cell.length_a   1.000
_cell.length_b   1.000
_cell.length_c   1.000
_cell.angle_alpha   90.00
_cell.angle_beta   90.00
_cell.angle_gamma   90.00
#
_symmetry.space_group_name_H-M   'P 1'
#
loop_
_entity.id
_entity.type
_entity.pdbx_description
1 polymer ?
#
loop_
_entity_poly.entity_id
_entity_poly.type
_entity_poly.pdbx_seq_one_letter_code
_entity_poly.pdbx_strand_id
1 'polypeptide(L)'
;MGYRAAGALAAMLCCRAIDLVFTASGSRVYDEHSLSHAFRDVHTGRTHITQNWEFNAITYGLIALRLESDNPLLKVGSPIL
;
A
#
# COMPACT_ATOMS: atom_id res chain seq x y z
N MET A 1 -16.15 -1.28 -1.79
CA MET A 1 -15.17 -0.77 -0.79
C MET A 1 -13.94 -1.66 -0.57
N GLY A 2 -13.98 -2.99 -0.75
CA GLY A 2 -12.79 -3.85 -0.56
C GLY A 2 -11.59 -3.57 -1.47
N TYR A 3 -11.81 -2.93 -2.63
CA TYR A 3 -10.75 -2.68 -3.60
C TYR A 3 -9.65 -1.71 -3.11
N ARG A 4 -9.96 -0.75 -2.23
CA ARG A 4 -8.95 0.19 -1.69
C ARG A 4 -8.02 -0.48 -0.69
N ALA A 5 -8.58 -1.28 0.22
CA ALA A 5 -7.79 -2.09 1.15
C ALA A 5 -6.96 -3.16 0.42
N ALA A 6 -7.54 -3.81 -0.60
CA ALA A 6 -6.80 -4.74 -1.45
C ALA A 6 -5.64 -4.05 -2.20
N GLY A 7 -5.85 -2.83 -2.73
CA GLY A 7 -4.81 -2.04 -3.38
C GLY A 7 -3.67 -1.67 -2.43
N ALA A 8 -3.99 -1.16 -1.24
CA ALA A 8 -2.99 -0.81 -0.22
C ALA A 8 -2.22 -2.06 0.29
N LEU A 9 -2.92 -3.19 0.45
CA LEU A 9 -2.29 -4.48 0.77
C LEU A 9 -1.32 -4.90 -0.33
N ALA A 10 -1.72 -4.81 -1.59
CA ALA A 10 -0.88 -5.14 -2.73
C ALA A 10 0.38 -4.26 -2.78
N ALA A 11 0.25 -2.94 -2.58
CA ALA A 11 1.39 -2.04 -2.51
C ALA A 11 2.36 -2.40 -1.37
N MET A 12 1.85 -2.74 -0.19
CA MET A 12 2.66 -3.22 0.93
C MET A 12 3.39 -4.53 0.60
N LEU A 13 2.72 -5.48 -0.06
CA LEU A 13 3.33 -6.74 -0.50
C LEU A 13 4.41 -6.51 -1.56
N CYS A 14 4.21 -5.57 -2.49
CA CYS A 14 5.23 -5.18 -3.46
C CYS A 14 6.48 -4.61 -2.78
N CYS A 15 6.34 -3.74 -1.77
CA CYS A 15 7.48 -3.26 -0.99
C CYS A 15 8.24 -4.41 -0.32
N ARG A 16 7.53 -5.32 0.35
CA ARG A 16 8.18 -6.48 1.00
C ARG A 16 8.87 -7.39 -0.01
N ALA A 17 8.27 -7.60 -1.17
CA ALA A 17 8.85 -8.42 -2.23
C ALA A 17 10.14 -7.78 -2.76
N ILE A 18 10.14 -6.48 -3.04
CA ILE A 18 11.34 -5.80 -3.54
C ILE A 18 12.42 -5.69 -2.45
N ASP A 19 12.06 -5.56 -1.17
CA ASP A 19 13.02 -5.61 -0.05
C ASP A 19 13.76 -6.95 0.00
N LEU A 20 13.04 -8.06 -0.14
CA LEU A 20 13.61 -9.41 -0.16
C LEU A 20 14.54 -9.59 -1.36
N VAL A 21 14.10 -9.19 -2.56
CA VAL A 21 14.90 -9.29 -3.78
C VAL A 21 16.15 -8.40 -3.69
N PHE A 22 16.01 -7.16 -3.22
CA PHE A 22 17.11 -6.21 -3.08
C PHE A 22 18.15 -6.70 -2.08
N THR A 23 17.70 -7.17 -0.91
CA THR A 23 18.58 -7.73 0.13
C THR A 23 19.31 -8.99 -0.36
N ALA A 24 18.59 -9.90 -1.04
CA ALA A 24 19.18 -11.13 -1.57
C ALA A 24 20.18 -10.90 -2.71
N SER A 25 20.04 -9.81 -3.46
CA SER A 25 20.87 -9.56 -4.64
C SER A 25 22.27 -8.99 -4.32
N GLY A 26 22.58 -8.73 -3.05
CA GLY A 26 23.81 -8.04 -2.65
C GLY A 26 23.82 -6.57 -3.08
N SER A 27 24.86 -5.81 -2.71
CA SER A 27 24.99 -4.33 -2.82
C SER A 27 24.76 -3.72 -4.22
N ARG A 28 23.54 -3.81 -4.74
CA ARG A 28 23.06 -3.23 -6.01
C ARG A 28 22.50 -1.83 -5.78
N VAL A 29 23.26 -1.04 -5.03
CA VAL A 29 22.91 0.34 -4.64
C VAL A 29 23.24 1.33 -5.76
N TYR A 30 24.05 0.93 -6.75
CA TYR A 30 24.44 1.78 -7.86
C TYR A 30 23.26 2.19 -8.74
N ASP A 31 23.25 3.46 -9.14
CA ASP A 31 22.21 4.06 -9.99
C ASP A 31 22.17 3.48 -11.41
N GLU A 32 23.21 2.80 -11.88
CA GLU A 32 23.16 2.13 -13.19
C GLU A 32 22.28 0.88 -13.17
N HIS A 33 21.99 0.36 -11.98
CA HIS A 33 21.34 -0.92 -11.82
C HIS A 33 19.81 -0.78 -11.68
N SER A 34 19.06 -1.42 -12.57
CA SER A 34 17.59 -1.32 -12.63
C SER A 34 16.87 -1.71 -11.33
N LEU A 35 17.46 -2.59 -10.51
CA LEU A 35 16.89 -2.97 -9.22
C LEU A 35 16.89 -1.81 -8.20
N SER A 36 17.90 -0.92 -8.23
CA SER A 36 17.95 0.26 -7.35
C SER A 36 16.83 1.24 -7.67
N HIS A 37 16.53 1.42 -8.96
CA HIS A 37 15.38 2.20 -9.43
C HIS A 37 14.06 1.57 -9.00
N ALA A 38 13.84 0.29 -9.31
CA ALA A 38 12.61 -0.41 -8.94
C ALA A 38 12.36 -0.39 -7.42
N PHE A 39 13.42 -0.55 -6.62
CA PHE A 39 13.36 -0.42 -5.16
C PHE A 39 12.84 0.96 -4.74
N ARG A 40 13.44 2.04 -5.24
CA ARG A 40 13.01 3.42 -4.91
C ARG A 40 11.60 3.75 -5.41
N ASP A 41 11.25 3.31 -6.62
CA ASP A 41 9.97 3.60 -7.26
C ASP A 41 8.81 2.95 -6.50
N VAL A 42 8.95 1.67 -6.11
CA VAL A 42 7.92 0.95 -5.35
C VAL A 42 7.71 1.58 -3.97
N HIS A 43 8.80 1.97 -3.30
CA HIS A 43 8.72 2.66 -2.01
C HIS A 43 8.05 4.02 -2.13
N THR A 44 8.42 4.80 -3.14
CA THR A 44 7.79 6.09 -3.43
C THR A 44 6.29 5.91 -3.73
N GLY A 45 5.92 4.94 -4.56
CA GLY A 45 4.53 4.67 -4.90
C GLY A 45 3.65 4.32 -3.68
N ARG A 46 4.20 3.61 -2.69
CA ARG A 46 3.50 3.29 -1.44
C ARG A 46 3.20 4.53 -0.58
N THR A 47 3.95 5.63 -0.73
CA THR A 47 3.70 6.87 0.03
C THR A 47 2.44 7.62 -0.42
N HIS A 48 1.86 7.25 -1.57
CA HIS A 48 0.63 7.87 -2.04
C HIS A 48 -0.50 7.67 -1.02
N ILE A 49 -1.28 8.73 -0.75
CA ILE A 49 -2.31 8.74 0.32
C ILE A 49 -3.30 7.57 0.23
N THR A 50 -3.58 7.10 -0.98
CA THR A 50 -4.50 5.98 -1.21
C THR A 50 -3.90 4.61 -0.94
N GLN A 51 -2.57 4.49 -0.86
CA GLN A 51 -1.83 3.24 -0.69
C GLN A 51 -1.42 2.99 0.78
N ASN A 52 -1.80 3.88 1.70
CA ASN A 52 -1.53 3.67 3.12
C ASN A 52 -2.32 2.46 3.65
N TRP A 53 -1.60 1.43 4.11
CA TRP A 53 -2.21 0.19 4.57
C TRP A 53 -2.97 0.40 5.89
N GLU A 54 -2.38 1.14 6.82
CA GLU A 54 -2.89 1.32 8.18
C GLU A 54 -4.30 1.93 8.17
N PHE A 55 -4.51 3.01 7.41
CA PHE A 55 -5.83 3.64 7.31
C PHE A 55 -6.84 2.78 6.55
N ASN A 56 -6.43 2.17 5.44
CA ASN A 56 -7.33 1.37 4.61
C ASN A 56 -7.72 0.05 5.29
N ALA A 57 -6.81 -0.58 6.05
CA ALA A 57 -7.05 -1.83 6.76
C ALA A 57 -7.99 -1.64 7.95
N ILE A 58 -7.77 -0.58 8.75
CA ILE A 58 -8.67 -0.25 9.87
C ILE A 58 -10.08 0.00 9.34
N THR A 59 -10.19 0.82 8.29
CA THR A 59 -11.50 1.14 7.72
C THR A 59 -12.19 -0.11 7.15
N TYR A 60 -11.45 -0.97 6.45
CA TYR A 60 -11.96 -2.25 5.98
C TYR A 60 -12.44 -3.15 7.13
N GLY A 61 -11.66 -3.24 8.22
CA GLY A 61 -12.02 -4.03 9.40
C GLY A 61 -13.29 -3.51 10.08
N LEU A 62 -13.42 -2.19 10.27
CA LEU A 62 -14.62 -1.57 10.83
C LEU A 62 -15.86 -1.90 9.98
N ILE A 63 -15.77 -1.73 8.66
CA ILE A 63 -16.88 -2.06 7.75
C ILE A 63 -17.22 -3.56 7.81
N ALA A 64 -16.21 -4.44 7.81
CA ALA A 64 -16.41 -5.88 7.89
C ALA A 64 -17.09 -6.31 9.21
N LEU A 65 -16.79 -5.62 10.30
CA LEU A 65 -17.41 -5.80 11.61
C LEU A 65 -18.71 -5.01 11.80
N ARG A 66 -19.18 -4.29 10.77
CA ARG A 66 -20.36 -3.40 10.82
C ARG A 66 -20.27 -2.31 11.89
N LEU A 67 -19.08 -1.79 12.11
CA LEU A 67 -18.81 -0.65 12.97
C LEU A 67 -18.71 0.64 12.13
N GLU A 68 -19.02 1.77 12.76
CA GLU A 68 -18.92 3.08 12.12
C GLU A 68 -17.45 3.43 11.85
N SER A 69 -17.17 4.01 10.68
CA SER A 69 -15.84 4.49 10.33
C SER A 69 -15.81 6.01 10.32
N ASP A 70 -14.87 6.61 11.06
CA ASP A 70 -14.74 8.08 11.07
C ASP A 70 -14.07 8.62 9.79
N ASN A 71 -13.61 7.74 8.91
CA ASN A 71 -12.95 8.10 7.66
C ASN A 71 -13.95 8.67 6.64
N PRO A 72 -13.92 10.00 6.35
CA PRO A 72 -14.89 10.63 5.46
C PRO A 72 -14.85 10.12 4.02
N LEU A 73 -13.73 9.52 3.58
CA LEU A 73 -13.55 8.99 2.23
C LEU A 73 -14.08 7.57 2.05
N LEU A 74 -14.49 6.91 3.15
CA LEU A 74 -14.79 5.48 3.17
C LEU A 74 -16.03 5.14 4.02
N LYS A 75 -16.86 6.13 4.40
CA LYS A 75 -18.10 5.90 5.17
C LYS A 75 -19.11 5.10 4.36
N VAL A 76 -19.80 4.18 5.04
CA VAL A 76 -20.95 3.44 4.50
C VAL A 76 -22.01 4.45 4.04
N GLY A 77 -22.20 4.60 2.73
CA GLY A 77 -23.16 5.53 2.12
C GLY A 77 -22.60 6.85 1.58
N SER A 78 -21.27 7.03 1.49
CA SER A 78 -20.68 8.21 0.84
C SER A 78 -20.90 8.21 -0.68
N PRO A 79 -21.50 9.27 -1.28
CA PRO A 79 -22.00 9.29 -2.66
C PRO A 79 -20.92 9.49 -3.74
N ILE A 80 -19.65 9.24 -3.42
CA ILE A 80 -18.53 9.40 -4.36
C ILE A 80 -18.03 8.06 -4.93
N LEU A 81 -18.77 6.98 -4.69
CA LEU A 81 -18.78 5.74 -5.50
C LEU A 81 -20.18 5.11 -5.52
#